data_AF-A0AAD8B2C3-F1
#
_entry.id   AF-A0AAD8B2C3-F1
#
_cell.length_a   1.000
_cell.length_b   1.000
_cell.length_c   1.000
_cell.angle_alpha   90.00
_cell.angle_beta   90.00
_cell.angle_gamma   90.00
#
_symmetry.space_group_name_H-M   'P 1'
#
loop_
_entity.id
_entity.type
_entity.pdbx_description
1 polymer ?
#
loop_
_entity_poly.entity_id
_entity_poly.type
_entity_poly.pdbx_seq_one_letter_code
_entity_poly.pdbx_strand_id
1 'polypeptide(L)'
;MNTIEDTEEADVLKEDTEEADVLKDLNDRHETEEFENDDEDDARKFENCSKNPGHDTFITLETFSQDHLPESHRSKVLYDCVKALAQMTVKISVKLVSSERPRYHKSSKYPYGERHGSKIVRNGSGRIDSLVWHRDEKDPCSCFKCQESTSPSKTWMGIRVMTAKHVVFDAEEAKKASWQGDQVSCIDNFSIRLLLVVVPVGRQCLSLATQRISFINIFIVAVMVSTTVGWPCSE
;
A
#
# COMPACT_ATOMS: atom_id res chain seq x y z
N MET A 1 59.44 -37.58 -33.65
CA MET A 1 58.01 -37.75 -33.95
C MET A 1 57.38 -38.43 -32.75
N ASN A 2 56.69 -37.67 -31.91
CA ASN A 2 55.57 -38.15 -31.10
C ASN A 2 54.87 -36.90 -30.56
N THR A 3 53.60 -36.82 -30.91
CA THR A 3 52.67 -35.71 -30.73
C THR A 3 52.14 -35.68 -29.31
N ILE A 4 52.17 -34.51 -28.70
CA ILE A 4 51.51 -34.20 -27.43
C ILE A 4 50.11 -33.73 -27.81
N GLU A 5 49.09 -34.47 -27.38
CA GLU A 5 47.68 -34.11 -27.55
C GLU A 5 47.23 -33.39 -26.27
N ASP A 6 47.13 -32.06 -26.35
CA ASP A 6 46.49 -31.22 -25.34
C ASP A 6 44.99 -31.11 -25.67
N THR A 7 44.16 -31.85 -24.94
CA THR A 7 42.70 -31.66 -24.93
C THR A 7 42.33 -30.75 -23.78
N GLU A 8 42.11 -29.48 -24.08
CA GLU A 8 41.45 -28.52 -23.19
C GLU A 8 39.94 -28.83 -23.14
N GLU A 9 39.48 -29.41 -22.02
CA GLU A 9 38.05 -29.47 -21.68
C GLU A 9 37.59 -28.06 -21.25
N ALA A 10 36.88 -27.38 -22.15
CA ALA A 10 36.13 -26.18 -21.82
C ALA A 10 34.86 -26.56 -21.06
N ASP A 11 34.93 -26.52 -19.73
CA ASP A 11 33.79 -26.66 -18.83
C ASP A 11 32.92 -25.38 -18.89
N VAL A 12 31.97 -25.39 -19.81
CA VAL A 12 30.98 -24.33 -19.99
C VAL A 12 29.96 -24.45 -18.87
N LEU A 13 30.16 -23.64 -17.82
CA LEU A 13 29.18 -23.38 -16.78
C LEU A 13 27.88 -22.86 -17.44
N LYS A 14 26.90 -23.76 -17.58
CA LYS A 14 25.51 -23.40 -17.86
C LYS A 14 24.93 -22.83 -16.57
N GLU A 15 25.04 -21.52 -16.38
CA GLU A 15 24.25 -20.83 -15.37
C GLU A 15 22.76 -20.98 -15.70
N ASP A 16 22.05 -21.59 -14.75
CA ASP A 16 20.65 -21.97 -14.85
C ASP A 16 19.74 -20.75 -15.10
N THR A 17 19.00 -20.81 -16.20
CA THR A 17 18.06 -19.80 -16.70
C THR A 17 16.71 -19.76 -15.95
N GLU A 18 16.62 -20.32 -14.74
CA GLU A 18 15.36 -20.38 -13.97
C GLU A 18 15.03 -19.08 -13.20
N GLU A 19 15.97 -18.14 -13.04
CA GLU A 19 15.67 -16.85 -12.38
C GLU A 19 14.81 -15.89 -13.24
N ALA A 20 14.69 -16.12 -14.54
CA ALA A 20 13.96 -15.21 -15.42
C ALA A 20 12.42 -15.31 -15.28
N ASP A 21 11.88 -16.46 -14.87
CA ASP A 21 10.42 -16.66 -14.77
C ASP A 21 9.82 -16.18 -13.44
N VAL A 22 10.64 -16.04 -12.39
CA VAL A 22 10.18 -15.48 -11.10
C VAL A 22 9.98 -13.95 -11.18
N LEU A 23 10.60 -13.28 -12.15
CA LEU A 23 10.56 -11.80 -12.27
C LEU A 23 9.38 -11.26 -13.10
N LYS A 24 8.71 -12.10 -13.91
CA LYS A 24 7.54 -11.67 -14.70
C LYS A 24 6.31 -11.38 -13.83
N ASP A 25 6.24 -11.96 -12.63
CA ASP A 25 5.05 -11.91 -11.78
C ASP A 25 5.02 -10.72 -10.80
N LEU A 26 6.01 -9.82 -10.85
CA LEU A 26 6.05 -8.64 -9.98
C LEU A 26 5.26 -7.45 -10.53
N ASN A 27 4.98 -7.42 -11.84
CA ASN A 27 4.25 -6.30 -12.45
C ASN A 27 2.75 -6.30 -12.17
N ASP A 28 2.17 -7.42 -11.74
CA ASP A 28 0.72 -7.56 -11.46
C ASP A 28 0.37 -7.58 -9.96
N ARG A 29 1.36 -7.42 -9.08
CA ARG A 29 1.19 -7.53 -7.62
C ARG A 29 1.17 -6.20 -6.87
N HIS A 30 1.14 -5.08 -7.57
CA HIS A 30 1.06 -3.77 -6.92
C HIS A 30 -0.40 -3.37 -6.75
N GLU A 31 -0.82 -3.19 -5.50
CA GLU A 31 -2.14 -2.72 -5.10
C GLU A 31 -2.31 -1.23 -5.44
N THR A 32 -2.39 -0.93 -6.73
CA THR A 32 -2.73 0.39 -7.25
C THR A 32 -3.86 0.30 -8.24
N GLU A 33 -4.76 1.27 -8.15
CA GLU A 33 -5.91 1.42 -9.04
C GLU A 33 -5.70 2.68 -9.90
N GLU A 34 -5.91 2.57 -11.21
CA GLU A 34 -5.70 3.66 -12.16
C GLU A 34 -7.04 4.20 -12.65
N PHE A 35 -7.12 5.53 -12.77
CA PHE A 35 -8.27 6.22 -13.33
C PHE A 35 -7.84 7.15 -14.45
N GLU A 36 -8.44 6.97 -15.63
CA GLU A 36 -8.31 7.94 -16.72
C GLU A 36 -9.23 9.15 -16.48
N ASN A 37 -10.31 9.00 -15.71
CA ASN A 37 -11.27 10.08 -15.38
C ASN A 37 -11.62 10.08 -13.88
N ASP A 38 -11.55 11.25 -13.23
CA ASP A 38 -11.73 11.45 -11.76
C ASP A 38 -13.22 11.38 -11.32
N ASP A 39 -14.16 11.26 -12.27
CA ASP A 39 -15.61 11.45 -12.06
C ASP A 39 -16.44 10.14 -11.99
N GLU A 40 -15.80 8.97 -12.04
CA GLU A 40 -16.54 7.71 -11.95
C GLU A 40 -16.90 7.35 -10.51
N ASP A 41 -18.21 7.21 -10.26
CA ASP A 41 -18.82 6.79 -9.00
C ASP A 41 -18.24 5.45 -8.51
N ASP A 42 -17.71 5.43 -7.28
CA ASP A 42 -17.08 4.27 -6.66
C ASP A 42 -18.02 3.04 -6.62
N ALA A 43 -19.35 3.24 -6.59
CA ALA A 43 -20.33 2.16 -6.60
C ALA A 43 -20.32 1.36 -7.93
N ARG A 44 -20.11 2.02 -9.08
CA ARG A 44 -20.11 1.36 -10.39
C ARG A 44 -18.84 0.53 -10.64
N LYS A 45 -17.78 0.75 -9.85
CA LYS A 45 -16.49 0.08 -10.00
C LYS A 45 -16.53 -1.37 -9.53
N PHE A 46 -17.38 -1.68 -8.57
CA PHE A 46 -17.53 -3.06 -8.07
C PHE A 46 -18.26 -3.97 -9.07
N GLU A 47 -19.24 -3.43 -9.82
CA GLU A 47 -20.01 -4.20 -10.80
C GLU A 47 -19.14 -4.76 -11.93
N ASN A 48 -18.04 -4.08 -12.26
CA ASN A 48 -17.15 -4.42 -13.38
C ASN A 48 -15.76 -4.91 -12.93
N CYS A 49 -15.59 -5.26 -11.66
CA CYS A 49 -14.28 -5.70 -11.15
C CYS A 49 -13.88 -7.07 -11.74
N SER A 50 -12.85 -7.08 -12.59
CA SER A 50 -12.33 -8.30 -13.21
C SER A 50 -11.44 -9.15 -12.29
N LYS A 51 -10.89 -8.56 -11.22
CA LYS A 51 -9.98 -9.25 -10.29
C LYS A 51 -10.69 -10.31 -9.43
N ASN A 52 -12.01 -10.23 -9.31
CA ASN A 52 -12.83 -11.25 -8.65
C ASN A 52 -14.29 -11.11 -9.12
N PRO A 53 -14.66 -11.79 -10.22
CA PRO A 53 -16.06 -11.85 -10.63
C PRO A 53 -16.88 -12.56 -9.55
N GLY A 54 -17.91 -11.90 -9.01
CA GLY A 54 -18.82 -12.48 -8.01
C GLY A 54 -18.56 -12.08 -6.55
N HIS A 55 -18.09 -10.86 -6.28
CA HIS A 55 -17.93 -10.32 -4.92
C HIS A 55 -19.26 -9.93 -4.22
N ASP A 56 -20.31 -10.76 -4.34
CA ASP A 56 -21.54 -10.56 -3.56
C ASP A 56 -21.32 -10.75 -2.04
N THR A 57 -20.26 -11.47 -1.66
CA THR A 57 -19.87 -11.67 -0.26
C THR A 57 -18.91 -10.62 0.29
N PHE A 58 -18.70 -9.48 -0.37
CA PHE A 58 -17.84 -8.43 0.19
C PHE A 58 -18.45 -7.86 1.48
N ILE A 59 -17.68 -7.87 2.56
CA ILE A 59 -18.12 -7.41 3.87
C ILE A 59 -17.53 -6.02 4.09
N THR A 60 -18.38 -5.01 4.17
CA THR A 60 -17.94 -3.64 4.45
C THR A 60 -17.49 -3.51 5.90
N LEU A 61 -16.72 -2.46 6.21
CA LEU A 61 -16.27 -2.23 7.58
C LEU A 61 -17.46 -2.04 8.54
N GLU A 62 -18.56 -1.44 8.10
CA GLU A 62 -19.77 -1.22 8.91
C GLU A 62 -20.45 -2.54 9.26
N THR A 63 -20.50 -3.45 8.31
CA THR A 63 -21.17 -4.76 8.46
C THR A 63 -20.24 -5.82 9.05
N PHE A 64 -18.92 -5.60 9.05
CA PHE A 64 -17.95 -6.51 9.63
C PHE A 64 -18.21 -6.74 11.12
N SER A 65 -18.35 -8.01 11.52
CA SER A 65 -18.66 -8.47 12.87
C SER A 65 -17.71 -9.60 13.26
N GLN A 66 -17.69 -9.96 14.54
CA GLN A 66 -16.85 -11.06 15.02
C GLN A 66 -17.22 -12.41 14.38
N ASP A 67 -18.48 -12.61 13.98
CA ASP A 67 -18.94 -13.87 13.36
C ASP A 67 -18.41 -14.06 11.94
N HIS A 68 -17.98 -12.98 11.29
CA HIS A 68 -17.29 -13.02 10.00
C HIS A 68 -15.85 -13.53 10.10
N LEU A 69 -15.28 -13.63 11.31
CA LEU A 69 -14.01 -14.30 11.53
C LEU A 69 -14.20 -15.84 11.55
N PRO A 70 -13.20 -16.62 11.09
CA PRO A 70 -13.19 -18.06 11.26
C PRO A 70 -13.42 -18.44 12.73
N GLU A 71 -14.16 -19.53 12.99
CA GLU A 71 -14.61 -19.89 14.35
C GLU A 71 -13.47 -19.94 15.38
N SER A 72 -12.33 -20.52 15.01
CA SER A 72 -11.12 -20.60 15.85
C SER A 72 -10.45 -19.25 16.14
N HIS A 73 -10.84 -18.20 15.42
CA HIS A 73 -10.29 -16.84 15.47
C HIS A 73 -11.33 -15.81 15.95
N ARG A 74 -12.53 -16.23 16.35
CA ARG A 74 -13.57 -15.36 16.93
C ARG A 74 -13.23 -14.92 18.35
N SER A 75 -12.04 -14.38 18.57
CA SER A 75 -11.68 -13.71 19.81
C SER A 75 -12.02 -12.22 19.70
N LYS A 76 -12.56 -11.64 20.78
CA LYS A 76 -12.87 -10.21 20.82
C LYS A 76 -11.63 -9.34 20.55
N VAL A 77 -10.47 -9.76 21.08
CA VAL A 77 -9.20 -9.04 20.90
C VAL A 77 -8.80 -8.96 19.43
N LEU A 78 -8.92 -10.07 18.68
CA LEU A 78 -8.61 -10.05 17.25
C LEU A 78 -9.60 -9.20 16.46
N TYR A 79 -10.91 -9.32 16.74
CA TYR A 79 -11.94 -8.49 16.11
C TYR A 79 -11.70 -6.99 16.33
N ASP A 80 -11.44 -6.58 17.58
CA ASP A 80 -11.15 -5.19 17.92
C ASP A 80 -9.86 -4.70 17.21
N CYS A 81 -8.83 -5.56 17.12
CA CYS A 81 -7.60 -5.28 16.40
C CYS A 81 -7.84 -5.05 14.90
N VAL A 82 -8.60 -5.93 14.25
CA VAL A 82 -8.94 -5.82 12.82
C VAL A 82 -9.74 -4.53 12.57
N LYS A 83 -10.73 -4.22 13.41
CA LYS A 83 -11.49 -2.96 13.32
C LYS A 83 -10.60 -1.74 13.47
N ALA A 84 -9.69 -1.73 14.45
CA ALA A 84 -8.76 -0.62 14.67
C ALA A 84 -7.81 -0.42 13.48
N LEU A 85 -7.26 -1.52 12.93
CA LEU A 85 -6.39 -1.46 11.75
C LEU A 85 -7.14 -0.96 10.50
N ALA A 86 -8.38 -1.41 10.30
CA ALA A 86 -9.22 -0.94 9.21
C ALA A 86 -9.51 0.56 9.34
N GLN A 87 -9.85 1.04 10.54
CA GLN A 87 -10.06 2.48 10.81
C GLN A 87 -8.80 3.34 10.61
N MET A 88 -7.61 2.75 10.74
CA MET A 88 -6.34 3.43 10.48
C MET A 88 -5.92 3.37 9.01
N THR A 89 -6.62 2.60 8.19
CA THR A 89 -6.36 2.51 6.75
C THR A 89 -6.94 3.74 6.06
N VAL A 90 -6.19 4.29 5.11
CA VAL A 90 -6.61 5.46 4.32
C VAL A 90 -6.49 5.17 2.84
N LYS A 91 -7.40 5.73 2.04
CA LYS A 91 -7.28 5.79 0.58
C LYS A 91 -6.43 6.99 0.23
N ILE A 92 -5.39 6.80 -0.57
CA ILE A 92 -4.49 7.84 -1.07
C ILE A 92 -4.74 7.99 -2.56
N SER A 93 -5.06 9.21 -2.99
CA SER A 93 -5.25 9.56 -4.40
C SER A 93 -4.13 10.50 -4.84
N VAL A 94 -3.34 10.08 -5.83
CA VAL A 94 -2.19 10.82 -6.35
C VAL A 94 -2.49 11.28 -7.77
N LYS A 95 -2.38 12.60 -8.02
CA LYS A 95 -2.77 13.22 -9.30
C LYS A 95 -1.60 13.53 -10.24
N LEU A 96 -0.39 13.07 -9.89
CA LEU A 96 0.84 13.35 -10.62
C LEU A 96 1.79 12.16 -10.52
N VAL A 97 2.45 11.84 -11.63
CA VAL A 97 3.61 10.95 -11.65
C VAL A 97 4.87 11.81 -11.72
N SER A 98 5.78 11.65 -10.76
CA SER A 98 7.01 12.44 -10.70
C SER A 98 7.87 12.27 -11.96
N SER A 99 8.59 13.33 -12.35
CA SER A 99 9.60 13.25 -13.41
C SER A 99 10.79 12.36 -13.04
N GLU A 100 11.05 12.22 -11.73
CA GLU A 100 12.18 11.49 -11.16
C GLU A 100 11.89 9.99 -10.94
N ARG A 101 10.65 9.56 -11.23
CA ARG A 101 10.29 8.15 -11.12
C ARG A 101 11.11 7.32 -12.12
N PRO A 102 11.87 6.31 -11.68
CA PRO A 102 12.73 5.54 -12.58
C PRO A 102 11.87 4.76 -13.57
N ARG A 103 12.38 4.56 -14.78
CA ARG A 103 11.71 3.67 -15.76
C ARG A 103 11.88 2.20 -15.42
N TYR A 104 12.98 1.84 -14.77
CA TYR A 104 13.35 0.47 -14.45
C TYR A 104 13.87 0.32 -13.01
N HIS A 105 13.63 -0.83 -12.40
CA HIS A 105 14.26 -1.27 -11.16
C HIS A 105 14.78 -2.71 -11.32
N LYS A 106 16.10 -2.91 -11.24
CA LYS A 106 16.76 -4.21 -11.41
C LYS A 106 16.27 -4.97 -12.67
N SER A 107 16.26 -4.28 -13.81
CA SER A 107 15.84 -4.79 -15.12
C SER A 107 14.33 -4.92 -15.37
N SER A 108 13.48 -4.84 -14.34
CA SER A 108 12.02 -4.80 -14.51
C SER A 108 11.51 -3.37 -14.67
N LYS A 109 10.44 -3.17 -15.45
CA LYS A 109 9.78 -1.87 -15.55
C LYS A 109 9.27 -1.44 -14.16
N TYR A 110 9.53 -0.20 -13.79
CA TYR A 110 9.01 0.35 -12.55
C TYR A 110 7.56 0.81 -12.76
N PRO A 111 6.64 0.59 -11.80
CA PRO A 111 5.26 1.06 -11.92
C PRO A 111 5.23 2.54 -12.30
N TYR A 112 4.44 2.92 -13.29
CA TYR A 112 4.31 4.30 -13.80
C TYR A 112 5.59 4.96 -14.35
N GLY A 113 6.72 4.26 -14.46
CA GLY A 113 7.98 4.87 -14.91
C GLY A 113 7.92 5.46 -16.33
N GLU A 114 7.18 4.83 -17.24
CA GLU A 114 6.96 5.33 -18.60
C GLU A 114 5.98 6.52 -18.67
N ARG A 115 5.29 6.84 -17.56
CA ARG A 115 4.30 7.91 -17.46
C ARG A 115 4.79 9.11 -16.64
N HIS A 116 6.11 9.30 -16.53
CA HIS A 116 6.73 10.42 -15.82
C HIS A 116 6.17 11.79 -16.28
N GLY A 117 5.87 12.67 -15.33
CA GLY A 117 5.27 13.98 -15.59
C GLY A 117 3.79 13.97 -15.99
N SER A 118 3.17 12.80 -16.18
CA SER A 118 1.74 12.70 -16.51
C SER A 118 0.85 13.07 -15.31
N LYS A 119 -0.35 13.57 -15.62
CA LYS A 119 -1.38 13.97 -14.64
C LYS A 119 -2.46 12.90 -14.45
N ILE A 120 -2.09 11.63 -14.57
CA ILE A 120 -3.03 10.54 -14.31
C ILE A 120 -3.40 10.50 -12.83
N VAL A 121 -4.64 10.15 -12.52
CA VAL A 121 -5.06 9.91 -11.14
C VAL A 121 -4.90 8.43 -10.85
N ARG A 122 -4.29 8.13 -9.71
CA ARG A 122 -4.12 6.76 -9.23
C ARG A 122 -4.35 6.69 -7.74
N ASN A 123 -4.98 5.61 -7.33
CA ASN A 123 -5.32 5.35 -5.94
C ASN A 123 -4.46 4.21 -5.39
N GLY A 124 -4.17 4.29 -4.11
CA GLY A 124 -3.52 3.23 -3.35
C GLY A 124 -3.91 3.31 -1.88
N SER A 125 -3.47 2.33 -1.10
CA SER A 125 -3.72 2.28 0.34
C SER A 125 -2.56 2.89 1.13
N GLY A 126 -2.88 3.35 2.33
CA GLY A 126 -1.90 3.72 3.33
C GLY A 126 -2.43 3.40 4.73
N ARG A 127 -1.58 3.55 5.73
CA ARG A 127 -1.97 3.47 7.14
C ARG A 127 -1.53 4.72 7.89
N ILE A 128 -2.36 5.17 8.82
CA ILE A 128 -1.94 6.16 9.81
C ILE A 128 -0.84 5.52 10.66
N ASP A 129 0.31 6.17 10.72
CA ASP A 129 1.46 5.73 11.51
C ASP A 129 1.52 6.46 12.85
N SER A 130 1.33 7.78 12.82
CA SER A 130 1.40 8.60 14.02
C SER A 130 0.60 9.90 13.89
N LEU A 131 0.14 10.39 15.04
CA LEU A 131 -0.50 11.69 15.20
C LEU A 131 0.46 12.62 15.92
N VAL A 132 0.72 13.80 15.36
CA VAL A 132 1.63 14.79 15.91
C VAL A 132 0.84 16.02 16.32
N TRP A 133 0.81 16.32 17.62
CA TRP A 133 0.17 17.52 18.14
C TRP A 133 1.12 18.71 18.08
N HIS A 134 0.67 19.78 17.44
CA HIS A 134 1.34 21.07 17.41
C HIS A 134 0.56 22.04 18.31
N ARG A 135 1.22 22.57 19.35
CA ARG A 135 0.65 23.51 20.33
C ARG A 135 1.49 24.78 20.48
N ASP A 136 2.47 24.97 19.60
CA ASP A 136 3.34 26.14 19.64
C ASP A 136 2.67 27.31 18.93
N GLU A 137 2.57 28.46 19.60
CA GLU A 137 2.05 29.68 19.00
C GLU A 137 2.88 30.14 17.80
N LYS A 138 4.16 29.75 17.74
CA LYS A 138 5.08 30.07 16.64
C LYS A 138 4.90 29.17 15.42
N ASP A 139 4.17 28.06 15.54
CA ASP A 139 3.91 27.10 14.46
C ASP A 139 2.39 26.99 14.21
N PRO A 140 1.74 28.06 13.73
CA PRO A 140 0.31 28.04 13.45
C PRO A 140 -0.01 27.02 12.36
N CYS A 141 -1.26 26.58 12.32
CA CYS A 141 -1.70 25.62 11.33
C CYS A 141 -1.47 26.16 9.91
N SER A 142 -0.77 25.37 9.09
CA SER A 142 -0.42 25.74 7.72
C SER A 142 -1.49 25.35 6.69
N CYS A 143 -2.73 25.06 7.09
CA CYS A 143 -3.78 24.78 6.12
C CYS A 143 -4.20 26.07 5.43
N PHE A 144 -4.73 25.97 4.22
CA PHE A 144 -5.16 27.13 3.42
C PHE A 144 -6.12 28.05 4.21
N LYS A 145 -7.12 27.48 4.88
CA LYS A 145 -8.08 28.24 5.70
C LYS A 145 -7.42 29.01 6.85
N CYS A 146 -6.43 28.41 7.54
CA CYS A 146 -5.72 29.08 8.62
C CYS A 146 -4.74 30.13 8.07
N GLN A 147 -4.15 29.92 6.90
CA GLN A 147 -3.27 30.90 6.26
C GLN A 147 -4.02 32.17 5.82
N GLU A 148 -5.26 32.03 5.37
CA GLU A 148 -6.11 33.17 5.00
C GLU A 148 -6.83 33.83 6.20
N SER A 149 -6.86 33.16 7.35
CA SER A 149 -7.52 33.67 8.55
C SER A 149 -6.67 34.74 9.25
N THR A 150 -7.33 35.80 9.74
CA THR A 150 -6.71 36.75 10.69
C THR A 150 -6.46 36.15 12.07
N SER A 151 -7.05 34.99 12.35
CA SER A 151 -6.92 34.21 13.59
C SER A 151 -6.58 32.76 13.27
N PRO A 152 -5.34 32.46 12.82
CA PRO A 152 -4.93 31.09 12.54
C PRO A 152 -4.98 30.23 13.81
N SER A 153 -5.32 28.94 13.66
CA SER A 153 -5.30 28.02 14.81
C SER A 153 -3.86 27.79 15.27
N LYS A 154 -3.61 28.06 16.56
CA LYS A 154 -2.34 27.80 17.25
C LYS A 154 -2.22 26.36 17.74
N THR A 155 -3.30 25.59 17.66
CA THR A 155 -3.31 24.18 18.06
C THR A 155 -3.88 23.34 16.93
N TRP A 156 -3.07 22.43 16.41
CA TRP A 156 -3.45 21.57 15.29
C TRP A 156 -2.79 20.20 15.39
N MET A 157 -3.29 19.26 14.60
CA MET A 157 -2.77 17.88 14.58
C MET A 157 -2.33 17.52 13.16
N GLY A 158 -1.08 17.09 13.05
CA GLY A 158 -0.54 16.46 11.85
C GLY A 158 -0.80 14.96 11.88
N ILE A 159 -1.19 14.39 10.74
CA ILE A 159 -1.30 12.94 10.55
C ILE A 159 -0.13 12.50 9.68
N ARG A 160 0.65 11.53 10.17
CA ARG A 160 1.63 10.83 9.34
C ARG A 160 1.01 9.57 8.78
N VAL A 161 1.06 9.45 7.46
CA VAL A 161 0.61 8.26 6.75
C VAL A 161 1.81 7.57 6.13
N MET A 162 1.88 6.26 6.34
CA MET A 162 2.80 5.38 5.65
C MET A 162 2.09 4.72 4.47
N THR A 163 2.77 4.68 3.33
CA THR A 163 2.29 4.02 2.11
C THR A 163 3.47 3.39 1.36
N ALA A 164 3.16 2.58 0.36
CA ALA A 164 4.18 1.98 -0.48
C ALA A 164 4.81 2.99 -1.44
N LYS A 165 6.11 2.84 -1.72
CA LYS A 165 6.85 3.73 -2.62
C LYS A 165 6.29 3.75 -4.05
N HIS A 166 5.68 2.65 -4.49
CA HIS A 166 5.04 2.62 -5.80
C HIS A 166 3.74 3.45 -5.84
N VAL A 167 3.07 3.66 -4.70
CA VAL A 167 1.92 4.57 -4.54
C VAL A 167 2.40 6.02 -4.46
N VAL A 168 3.37 6.34 -3.60
CA VAL A 168 3.99 7.68 -3.60
C VAL A 168 5.51 7.54 -3.62
N PHE A 169 6.10 7.97 -4.74
CA PHE A 169 7.52 7.79 -5.01
C PHE A 169 8.40 8.80 -4.27
N ASP A 170 8.01 10.07 -4.29
CA ASP A 170 8.79 11.18 -3.75
C ASP A 170 7.91 12.33 -3.19
N ALA A 171 8.58 13.42 -2.80
CA ALA A 171 7.94 14.60 -2.23
C ALA A 171 7.09 15.39 -3.25
N GLU A 172 7.35 15.26 -4.56
CA GLU A 172 6.54 15.92 -5.58
C GLU A 172 5.18 15.25 -5.70
N GLU A 173 5.17 13.91 -5.82
CA GLU A 173 3.94 13.12 -5.81
C GLU A 173 3.16 13.33 -4.50
N ALA A 174 3.86 13.35 -3.36
CA ALA A 174 3.25 13.56 -2.04
C ALA A 174 2.52 14.91 -1.92
N LYS A 175 3.09 15.99 -2.47
CA LYS A 175 2.47 17.34 -2.47
C LYS A 175 1.20 17.40 -3.32
N LYS A 176 1.05 16.48 -4.28
CA LYS A 176 -0.12 16.37 -5.18
C LYS A 176 -1.03 15.20 -4.79
N ALA A 177 -0.77 14.56 -3.66
CA ALA A 177 -1.62 13.53 -3.12
C ALA A 177 -2.72 14.14 -2.23
N SER A 178 -3.89 13.51 -2.28
CA SER A 178 -5.00 13.71 -1.36
C SER A 178 -5.32 12.38 -0.69
N TRP A 179 -6.04 12.41 0.43
CA TRP A 179 -6.42 11.21 1.14
C TRP A 179 -7.87 11.29 1.59
N GLN A 180 -8.50 10.14 1.72
CA GLN A 180 -9.85 9.96 2.27
C GLN A 180 -9.78 8.91 3.38
N GLY A 181 -10.43 9.17 4.50
CA GLY A 181 -10.57 8.23 5.61
C GLY A 181 -12.00 8.27 6.15
N ASP A 182 -12.55 7.09 6.43
CA ASP A 182 -14.00 6.89 6.66
C ASP A 182 -14.54 7.43 8.00
N GLN A 183 -13.67 7.98 8.86
CA GLN A 183 -14.04 8.33 10.25
C GLN A 183 -13.43 9.64 10.77
N VAL A 184 -12.79 10.46 9.93
CA VAL A 184 -12.26 11.76 10.39
C VAL A 184 -13.21 12.89 10.03
N SER A 185 -14.50 12.71 10.33
CA SER A 185 -15.47 13.79 10.34
C SER A 185 -15.16 14.68 11.55
N CYS A 186 -14.50 15.80 11.29
CA CYS A 186 -14.62 17.05 12.04
C CYS A 186 -14.68 16.89 13.57
N ILE A 187 -13.52 16.86 14.23
CA ILE A 187 -13.47 17.45 15.56
C ILE A 187 -13.63 18.96 15.31
N ASP A 188 -14.83 19.49 15.56
CA ASP A 188 -15.15 20.90 15.37
C ASP A 188 -14.06 21.76 16.05
N ASN A 189 -13.36 22.57 15.24
CA ASN A 189 -12.20 23.43 15.55
C ASN A 189 -10.79 22.90 15.27
N PHE A 190 -10.58 21.70 14.72
CA PHE A 190 -9.24 21.23 14.36
C PHE A 190 -9.00 21.18 12.86
N SER A 191 -7.91 21.81 12.43
CA SER A 191 -7.38 21.67 11.08
C SER A 191 -6.37 20.53 11.04
N ILE A 192 -6.59 19.58 10.12
CA ILE A 192 -5.80 18.37 9.98
C ILE A 192 -4.89 18.51 8.76
N ARG A 193 -3.59 18.28 8.94
CA ARG A 193 -2.62 18.29 7.84
C ARG A 193 -2.05 16.89 7.63
N LEU A 194 -2.05 16.43 6.38
CA LEU A 194 -1.33 15.24 5.99
C LEU A 194 0.16 15.56 5.85
N LEU A 195 0.98 14.95 6.69
CA LEU A 195 2.42 14.84 6.45
C LEU A 195 2.69 13.44 5.92
N LEU A 196 2.68 13.28 4.60
CA LEU A 196 3.09 12.02 4.01
C LEU A 196 4.61 11.88 4.14
N VAL A 197 5.05 10.93 4.96
CA VAL A 197 6.46 10.59 5.07
C VAL A 197 6.67 9.33 4.24
N VAL A 198 7.27 9.48 3.06
CA VAL A 198 7.71 8.34 2.25
C VAL A 198 8.96 7.78 2.92
N VAL A 199 8.78 6.78 3.78
CA VAL A 199 9.89 6.00 4.31
C VAL A 199 10.25 4.97 3.24
N PRO A 200 11.45 5.02 2.64
CA PRO A 200 11.88 3.91 1.79
C PRO A 200 11.99 2.68 2.68
N VAL A 201 11.11 1.70 2.44
CA VAL A 201 11.29 0.34 3.00
C VAL A 201 12.46 -0.29 2.25
N GLY A 202 13.68 0.18 2.55
CA GLY A 202 14.88 -0.53 2.16
C GLY A 202 14.86 -1.88 2.86
N ARG A 203 15.15 -2.97 2.14
CA ARG A 203 15.40 -4.28 2.74
C ARG A 203 16.60 -4.16 3.68
N GLN A 204 16.37 -3.79 4.93
CA GLN A 204 17.29 -4.10 6.01
C GLN A 204 17.02 -5.55 6.38
N CYS A 205 17.94 -6.44 6.02
CA CYS A 205 18.15 -7.70 6.70
C CYS A 205 18.40 -7.40 8.18
N LEU A 206 17.34 -7.41 9.00
CA LEU A 206 17.46 -7.47 10.46
C LEU A 206 17.79 -8.91 10.84
N SER A 207 19.08 -9.24 10.71
CA SER A 207 19.71 -10.36 11.40
C SER A 207 20.08 -9.91 12.81
N LEU A 208 19.22 -10.20 13.78
CA LEU A 208 19.59 -10.93 15.02
C LEU A 208 18.36 -11.03 15.93
N ALA A 209 17.88 -12.27 16.05
CA ALA A 209 17.17 -12.90 17.14
C ALA A 209 16.39 -12.00 18.13
N THR A 210 15.10 -12.33 18.28
CA THR A 210 14.17 -11.94 19.36
C THR A 210 13.22 -10.77 19.10
N GLN A 211 12.50 -10.80 17.96
CA GLN A 211 11.10 -10.36 17.94
C GLN A 211 10.32 -11.27 16.99
N ARG A 212 9.64 -12.23 17.62
CA ARG A 212 8.95 -13.37 17.03
C ARG A 212 7.80 -12.91 16.12
N ILE A 213 7.84 -13.38 14.87
CA ILE A 213 6.77 -14.14 14.19
C ILE A 213 5.35 -13.73 14.63
N SER A 214 4.69 -12.84 13.87
CA SER A 214 3.23 -12.87 13.62
C SER A 214 2.66 -11.67 12.83
N PHE A 215 3.36 -10.53 12.70
CA PHE A 215 2.68 -9.33 12.17
C PHE A 215 2.49 -9.28 10.65
N ILE A 216 3.37 -9.92 9.86
CA ILE A 216 3.26 -9.88 8.39
C ILE A 216 2.23 -10.89 7.87
N ASN A 217 2.04 -12.03 8.54
CA ASN A 217 1.01 -12.99 8.17
C ASN A 217 -0.40 -12.52 8.55
N ILE A 218 -0.56 -11.69 9.59
CA ILE A 218 -1.87 -11.10 9.93
C ILE A 218 -2.32 -10.10 8.85
N PHE A 219 -1.39 -9.37 8.22
CA PHE A 219 -1.73 -8.47 7.11
C PHE A 219 -2.19 -9.22 5.85
N ILE A 220 -1.68 -10.44 5.60
CA ILE A 220 -2.11 -11.27 4.47
C ILE A 220 -3.41 -12.03 4.80
N VAL A 221 -3.61 -12.47 6.05
CA VAL A 221 -4.84 -13.18 6.46
C VAL A 221 -6.06 -12.24 6.53
N ALA A 222 -5.87 -10.94 6.77
CA ALA A 222 -6.97 -9.98 6.80
C ALA A 222 -7.54 -9.60 5.41
N VAL A 223 -6.84 -9.90 4.31
CA VAL A 223 -7.28 -9.54 2.93
C VAL A 223 -7.60 -10.78 2.07
N MET A 224 -7.36 -12.00 2.53
CA MET A 224 -7.83 -13.21 1.86
C MET A 224 -8.37 -14.25 2.84
N VAL A 225 -9.65 -14.16 3.17
CA VAL A 225 -10.44 -15.34 3.57
C VAL A 225 -11.08 -15.89 2.30
N SER A 226 -10.29 -16.61 1.49
CA SER A 226 -10.83 -17.53 0.49
C SER A 226 -10.79 -18.92 1.09
N THR A 227 -11.97 -19.51 1.32
CA THR A 227 -12.10 -20.84 1.90
C THR A 227 -11.68 -21.89 0.87
N THR A 228 -10.66 -22.68 1.18
CA THR A 228 -10.40 -23.96 0.50
C THR A 228 -11.42 -24.99 1.00
N VAL A 229 -12.36 -25.36 0.13
CA VAL A 229 -13.28 -26.48 0.40
C VAL A 229 -12.66 -27.75 -0.17
N GLY A 230 -12.10 -28.58 0.71
CA GLY A 230 -11.70 -29.95 0.39
C GLY A 230 -12.91 -30.88 0.41
N TRP A 231 -13.12 -31.63 -0.66
CA TRP A 231 -14.12 -32.70 -0.75
C TRP A 231 -13.52 -34.03 -0.25
N PRO A 232 -14.22 -34.81 0.58
CA PRO A 232 -14.08 -36.25 0.60
C PRO A 232 -15.19 -36.92 -0.22
N CYS A 233 -14.79 -37.76 -1.18
CA CYS A 233 -15.68 -38.75 -1.79
C CYS A 233 -15.63 -40.06 -0.99
N SER A 234 -16.81 -40.49 -0.54
CA SER A 234 -17.19 -41.86 -0.18
C SER A 234 -18.72 -41.84 -0.05
N GLU A 235 -19.52 -42.72 -0.65
CA GLU A 235 -19.33 -44.05 -1.26
C GLU A 235 -19.97 -44.12 -2.66
#